data_AF-A0A1F9BGJ0-F1
#
_entry.id   AF-A0A1F9BGJ0-F1
#
_cell.length_a   1.000
_cell.length_b   1.000
_cell.length_c   1.000
_cell.angle_alpha   90.00
_cell.angle_beta   90.00
_cell.angle_gamma   90.00
#
_symmetry.space_group_name_H-M   'P 1'
#
loop_
_entity.id
_entity.type
_entity.pdbx_description
1 polymer ?
#
loop_
_entity_poly.entity_id
_entity_poly.type
_entity_poly.pdbx_seq_one_letter_code
_entity_poly.pdbx_strand_id
1 'polypeptide(L)'
;MKVDLIKDFYSKELEDKSVQDNRLTVHVGILTLIGAALLFSLKNPIGTDHNLFSLFLGALVLALIFFVASIVQVIRANIGHKYERLPRADVVYDYFLKLQDFYRSNPKTFGSSEDDFEDYLKRKMVEATARNTDVNLLRSARNHTALVLMALAVALSLVCAVMAILTSTNA
;
A
#
# COMPACT_ATOMS: atom_id res chain seq x y z
N MET A 1 20.14 -4.75 -22.44
CA MET A 1 18.82 -4.10 -22.24
C MET A 1 19.00 -2.60 -22.43
N LYS A 2 18.13 -1.93 -23.20
CA LYS A 2 18.26 -0.48 -23.43
C LYS A 2 18.03 0.28 -22.12
N VAL A 3 18.88 1.26 -21.82
CA VAL A 3 18.82 2.07 -20.59
C VAL A 3 17.44 2.70 -20.39
N ASP A 4 16.85 3.21 -21.47
CA ASP A 4 15.52 3.85 -21.45
C ASP A 4 14.44 2.90 -20.93
N LEU A 5 14.45 1.63 -21.35
CA LEU A 5 13.48 0.64 -20.88
C LEU A 5 13.63 0.36 -19.37
N ILE A 6 14.87 0.35 -18.85
CA ILE A 6 15.12 0.16 -17.42
C ILE A 6 14.64 1.37 -16.62
N LYS A 7 14.89 2.57 -17.16
CA LYS A 7 14.42 3.83 -16.57
C LYS A 7 12.90 3.89 -16.53
N ASP A 8 12.22 3.41 -17.57
CA ASP A 8 10.76 3.33 -17.61
C ASP A 8 10.22 2.39 -16.53
N PHE A 9 10.79 1.19 -16.39
CA PHE A 9 10.41 0.28 -15.30
C PHE A 9 10.65 0.89 -13.91
N TYR A 10 11.84 1.46 -13.70
CA TYR A 10 12.17 2.12 -12.43
C TYR A 10 11.20 3.27 -12.09
N SER A 11 10.87 4.09 -13.09
CA SER A 11 9.95 5.22 -12.92
C SER A 11 8.54 4.74 -12.60
N LYS A 12 8.08 3.68 -13.28
CA LYS A 12 6.78 3.06 -13.01
C LYS A 12 6.68 2.51 -11.59
N GLU A 13 7.70 1.85 -11.08
CA GLU A 13 7.69 1.34 -9.69
C GLU A 13 7.60 2.45 -8.64
N LEU A 14 8.18 3.63 -8.92
CA LEU A 14 8.05 4.82 -8.08
C LEU A 14 6.67 5.47 -8.19
N GLU A 15 6.06 5.45 -9.39
CA GLU A 15 4.68 5.89 -9.59
C GLU A 15 3.71 4.98 -8.82
N ASP A 16 3.87 3.66 -8.93
CA ASP A 16 3.07 2.67 -8.21
C ASP A 16 3.16 2.86 -6.69
N LYS A 17 4.35 3.22 -6.17
CA LYS A 17 4.50 3.63 -4.78
C LYS A 17 3.59 4.81 -4.44
N SER A 18 3.59 5.87 -5.26
CA SER A 18 2.76 7.06 -5.01
C SER A 18 1.26 6.74 -5.04
N VAL A 19 0.83 5.86 -5.94
CA VAL A 19 -0.55 5.37 -6.02
C VAL A 19 -0.91 4.62 -4.74
N GLN A 20 -0.03 3.74 -4.25
CA GLN A 20 -0.25 3.00 -3.01
C GLN A 20 -0.31 3.92 -1.78
N ASP A 21 0.52 4.95 -1.73
CA ASP A 21 0.52 5.93 -0.65
C ASP A 21 -0.79 6.75 -0.65
N ASN A 22 -1.29 7.13 -1.84
CA ASN A 22 -2.60 7.79 -1.96
C ASN A 22 -3.77 6.88 -1.54
N ARG A 23 -3.67 5.57 -1.79
CA ARG A 23 -4.70 4.62 -1.36
C ARG A 23 -4.85 4.60 0.16
N LEU A 24 -3.80 4.84 0.94
CA LEU A 24 -3.90 4.87 2.40
C LEU A 24 -4.95 5.89 2.89
N THR A 25 -4.96 7.09 2.30
CA THR A 25 -5.94 8.13 2.62
C THR A 25 -7.37 7.65 2.38
N VAL A 26 -7.61 6.96 1.26
CA VAL A 26 -8.93 6.37 0.94
C VAL A 26 -9.32 5.31 1.97
N HIS A 27 -8.41 4.40 2.33
CA HIS A 27 -8.67 3.38 3.35
C HIS A 27 -9.03 4.00 4.70
N VAL A 28 -8.32 5.04 5.14
CA VAL A 28 -8.62 5.74 6.40
C VAL A 28 -10.01 6.38 6.35
N GLY A 29 -10.39 6.99 5.22
CA GLY A 29 -11.74 7.53 5.02
C GLY A 29 -12.83 6.46 5.17
N ILE A 30 -12.67 5.33 4.48
CA ILE A 30 -13.63 4.21 4.56
C ILE A 30 -13.72 3.65 5.98
N LEU A 31 -12.58 3.41 6.64
CA LEU A 31 -12.54 2.93 8.03
C LEU A 31 -13.24 3.89 8.99
N THR A 32 -13.09 5.20 8.80
CA THR A 32 -13.76 6.20 9.63
C THR A 32 -15.28 6.10 9.50
N LEU A 33 -15.79 5.92 8.28
CA LEU A 33 -17.23 5.75 8.03
C LEU A 33 -17.77 4.45 8.64
N ILE A 34 -17.04 3.34 8.50
CA ILE A 34 -17.42 2.06 9.12
C ILE A 34 -17.46 2.22 10.66
N GLY A 35 -16.43 2.84 11.24
CA GLY A 35 -16.37 3.11 12.68
C GLY A 35 -17.56 3.93 13.16
N ALA A 36 -17.94 4.97 12.42
CA ALA A 36 -19.11 5.78 12.74
C ALA A 36 -20.42 4.97 12.68
N ALA A 37 -20.61 4.13 11.65
CA ALA A 37 -21.78 3.27 11.50
C ALA A 37 -21.90 2.23 12.63
N LEU A 38 -20.77 1.63 13.04
CA LEU A 38 -20.71 0.70 14.16
C LEU A 38 -21.04 1.40 15.49
N LEU A 39 -20.47 2.58 15.73
CA LEU A 39 -20.78 3.38 16.92
C LEU A 39 -22.24 3.80 16.99
N PHE A 40 -22.84 4.16 15.85
CA PHE A 40 -24.27 4.46 15.76
C PHE A 40 -25.12 3.24 16.15
N SER A 41 -24.79 2.07 15.61
CA SER A 41 -25.49 0.82 15.90
C SER A 41 -25.35 0.43 17.39
N LEU A 42 -24.18 0.63 17.99
CA LEU A 42 -23.95 0.38 19.42
C LEU A 42 -24.77 1.28 20.34
N LYS A 43 -25.01 2.54 19.94
CA LYS A 43 -25.79 3.50 20.72
C LYS A 43 -27.30 3.30 20.60
N ASN A 44 -27.76 2.61 19.55
CA ASN A 44 -29.16 2.37 19.27
C ASN A 44 -29.42 0.85 19.21
N PRO A 45 -29.31 0.14 20.35
CA PRO A 45 -29.56 -1.30 20.38
C PRO A 45 -31.03 -1.60 20.05
N ILE A 46 -31.24 -2.71 19.35
CA ILE A 46 -32.59 -3.15 19.00
C ILE A 46 -33.36 -3.69 20.21
N GLY A 47 -34.70 -3.65 20.13
CA GLY A 47 -35.62 -4.07 21.18
C GLY A 47 -35.60 -5.56 21.55
N THR A 48 -36.52 -5.97 22.43
CA THR A 48 -36.49 -7.23 23.19
C THR A 48 -36.77 -8.52 22.41
N ASP A 49 -36.98 -8.47 21.09
CA ASP A 49 -37.14 -9.69 20.29
C ASP A 49 -35.81 -10.47 20.26
N HIS A 50 -35.82 -11.66 20.87
CA HIS A 50 -34.65 -12.50 21.04
C HIS A 50 -33.99 -12.92 19.72
N ASN A 51 -34.81 -13.18 18.68
CA ASN A 51 -34.30 -13.63 17.38
C ASN A 51 -33.65 -12.48 16.61
N LEU A 52 -34.27 -11.31 16.62
CA LEU A 52 -33.68 -10.12 16.00
C LEU A 52 -32.42 -9.69 16.75
N PHE A 53 -32.46 -9.69 18.08
CA PHE A 53 -31.31 -9.33 18.93
C PHE A 53 -30.10 -10.23 18.68
N SER A 54 -30.29 -11.54 18.59
CA SER A 54 -29.20 -12.48 18.30
C SER A 54 -28.60 -12.28 16.90
N LEU A 55 -29.42 -12.03 15.89
CA LEU A 55 -28.96 -11.71 14.53
C LEU A 55 -28.17 -10.39 14.49
N PHE A 56 -28.69 -9.33 15.12
CA PHE A 56 -28.01 -8.04 15.23
C PHE A 56 -26.66 -8.18 15.92
N LEU A 57 -26.62 -8.87 17.06
CA LEU A 57 -25.39 -9.08 17.81
C LEU A 57 -24.36 -9.88 16.99
N GLY A 58 -24.81 -10.94 16.29
CA GLY A 58 -23.96 -11.71 15.40
C GLY A 58 -23.37 -10.87 14.25
N ALA A 59 -24.21 -10.08 13.59
CA ALA A 59 -23.78 -9.18 12.52
C ALA A 59 -22.81 -8.12 13.03
N LEU A 60 -23.06 -7.54 14.21
CA LEU A 60 -22.23 -6.52 14.84
C LEU A 60 -20.85 -7.06 15.21
N VAL A 61 -20.80 -8.25 15.82
CA VAL A 61 -19.53 -8.91 16.19
C VAL A 61 -18.71 -9.22 14.95
N LEU A 62 -19.33 -9.79 13.91
CA LEU A 62 -18.64 -10.06 12.65
C LEU A 62 -18.15 -8.78 11.95
N ALA A 63 -18.96 -7.72 11.95
CA ALA A 63 -18.57 -6.43 11.40
C ALA A 63 -17.34 -5.87 12.14
N LEU A 64 -17.32 -5.98 13.47
CA LEU A 64 -16.19 -5.54 14.29
C LEU A 64 -14.93 -6.36 14.01
N ILE A 65 -15.05 -7.68 13.85
CA ILE A 65 -13.92 -8.56 13.48
C ILE A 65 -13.32 -8.13 12.14
N PHE A 66 -14.14 -7.96 11.11
CA PHE A 66 -13.65 -7.53 9.79
C PHE A 66 -13.10 -6.11 9.80
N PHE A 67 -13.71 -5.20 10.57
CA PHE A 67 -13.20 -3.86 10.78
C PHE A 67 -11.79 -3.88 11.37
N VAL A 68 -11.58 -4.57 12.50
CA VAL A 68 -10.26 -4.68 13.13
C VAL A 68 -9.25 -5.39 12.22
N ALA A 69 -9.66 -6.50 11.57
CA ALA A 69 -8.80 -7.21 10.64
C ALA A 69 -8.36 -6.34 9.46
N SER A 70 -9.24 -5.49 8.93
CA SER A 70 -8.92 -4.57 7.85
C SER A 70 -7.90 -3.50 8.29
N ILE A 71 -8.03 -2.95 9.50
CA ILE A 71 -7.05 -2.02 10.07
C ILE A 71 -5.67 -2.67 10.13
N VAL A 72 -5.60 -3.90 10.64
CA VAL A 72 -4.32 -4.65 10.74
C VAL A 72 -3.68 -4.83 9.36
N GLN A 73 -4.46 -5.14 8.33
CA GLN A 73 -3.93 -5.28 6.97
C GLN A 73 -3.45 -3.96 6.39
N VAL A 74 -4.19 -2.85 6.61
CA VAL A 74 -3.75 -1.51 6.17
C VAL A 74 -2.43 -1.12 6.83
N ILE A 75 -2.29 -1.34 8.15
CA ILE A 75 -1.05 -1.05 8.88
C ILE A 75 0.11 -1.89 8.30
N ARG A 76 -0.09 -3.19 8.11
CA ARG A 76 0.92 -4.09 7.54
C ARG A 76 1.26 -3.78 6.08
N ALA A 77 0.32 -3.24 5.31
CA ALA A 77 0.55 -2.81 3.94
C ALA A 77 1.40 -1.54 3.83
N ASN A 78 1.55 -0.76 4.91
CA ASN A 78 2.18 0.56 4.84
C ASN A 78 3.40 0.72 5.74
N ILE A 79 3.55 -0.08 6.80
CA ILE A 79 4.69 0.03 7.73
C ILE A 79 5.80 -0.96 7.36
N GLY A 80 7.05 -0.50 7.41
CA GLY A 80 8.25 -1.35 7.36
C GLY A 80 8.80 -1.62 5.95
N HIS A 81 8.15 -1.10 4.91
CA HIS A 81 8.58 -1.30 3.52
C HIS A 81 9.67 -0.30 3.13
N LYS A 82 10.87 -0.81 2.82
CA LYS A 82 11.99 -0.01 2.34
C LYS A 82 12.06 -0.09 0.82
N TYR A 83 11.75 1.03 0.17
CA TYR A 83 11.98 1.20 -1.27
C TYR A 83 13.43 1.51 -1.51
N GLU A 84 13.99 0.89 -2.53
CA GLU A 84 15.31 1.20 -3.02
C GLU A 84 15.22 2.30 -4.06
N ARG A 85 16.13 3.27 -3.94
CA ARG A 85 16.24 4.40 -4.85
C ARG A 85 17.63 4.39 -5.44
N LEU A 86 17.74 4.98 -6.63
CA LEU A 86 19.05 5.32 -7.15
C LEU A 86 19.84 6.14 -6.14
N PRO A 87 21.19 5.97 -6.11
CA PRO A 87 22.05 6.84 -5.34
C PRO A 87 21.80 8.30 -5.71
N ARG A 88 22.05 9.20 -4.76
CA ARG A 88 21.87 10.63 -5.00
C ARG A 88 22.72 11.11 -6.17
N ALA A 89 22.24 12.15 -6.86
CA ALA A 89 22.87 12.66 -8.07
C ALA A 89 24.34 13.09 -7.88
N ASP A 90 24.68 13.66 -6.71
CA ASP A 90 26.06 14.01 -6.34
C ASP A 90 26.96 12.77 -6.32
N VAL A 91 26.51 11.68 -5.69
CA VAL A 91 27.27 10.42 -5.60
C VAL A 91 27.46 9.79 -6.98
N VAL A 92 26.41 9.82 -7.81
CA VAL A 92 26.46 9.29 -9.18
C VAL A 92 27.43 10.11 -10.05
N TYR A 93 27.40 11.44 -9.92
CA TYR A 93 28.27 12.33 -10.66
C TYR A 93 29.74 12.18 -10.24
N ASP A 94 30.01 12.12 -8.94
CA ASP A 94 31.36 11.88 -8.41
C ASP A 94 31.94 10.53 -8.87
N TYR A 95 31.09 9.50 -8.96
CA TYR A 95 31.50 8.20 -9.49
C TYR A 95 31.89 8.31 -10.98
N PHE A 96 31.14 9.06 -11.77
CA PHE A 96 31.47 9.30 -13.18
C PHE A 96 32.79 10.04 -13.36
N LEU A 97 33.05 11.09 -12.56
CA LEU A 97 34.33 11.81 -12.58
C LEU A 97 35.51 10.89 -12.23
N LYS A 98 35.35 10.03 -11.21
CA LYS A 98 36.37 9.04 -10.85
C LYS A 98 36.64 8.03 -11.96
N LEU A 99 35.61 7.62 -12.70
CA LEU A 99 35.77 6.77 -13.89
C LEU A 99 36.58 7.50 -14.97
N GLN A 100 36.26 8.75 -15.28
CA GLN A 100 37.02 9.54 -16.25
C GLN A 100 38.49 9.68 -15.86
N ASP A 101 38.77 9.99 -14.60
CA ASP A 101 40.15 10.10 -14.10
C ASP A 101 40.90 8.77 -14.14
N PHE A 102 40.22 7.66 -13.86
CA PHE A 102 40.78 6.31 -13.98
C PHE A 102 41.20 5.98 -15.41
N TYR A 103 40.32 6.20 -16.40
CA TYR A 103 40.63 5.94 -17.81
C TYR A 103 41.70 6.90 -18.35
N ARG A 104 41.70 8.17 -17.94
CA ARG A 104 42.75 9.14 -18.30
C ARG A 104 44.12 8.72 -17.75
N SER A 105 44.14 8.20 -16.53
CA SER A 105 45.38 7.74 -15.88
C SER A 105 45.87 6.38 -16.41
N ASN A 106 44.99 5.61 -17.05
CA ASN A 106 45.26 4.26 -17.54
C ASN A 106 44.87 4.10 -19.02
N PRO A 107 45.57 4.75 -19.97
CA PRO A 107 45.17 4.79 -21.38
C PRO A 107 45.24 3.44 -22.12
N LYS A 108 45.84 2.42 -21.50
CA LYS A 108 45.88 1.05 -22.04
C LYS A 108 44.71 0.18 -21.57
N THR A 109 43.89 0.66 -20.64
CA THR A 109 42.71 -0.05 -20.17
C THR A 109 41.67 -0.13 -21.30
N PHE A 110 41.13 -1.32 -21.51
CA PHE A 110 40.07 -1.54 -22.49
C PHE A 110 38.72 -1.04 -21.96
N GLY A 111 37.88 -0.47 -22.85
CA GLY A 111 36.57 0.09 -22.50
C GLY A 111 36.56 1.62 -22.44
N SER A 112 35.49 2.19 -21.89
CA SER A 112 35.32 3.64 -21.73
C SER A 112 34.67 3.97 -20.39
N SER A 113 34.91 5.18 -19.90
CA SER A 113 34.24 5.70 -18.70
C SER A 113 32.72 5.73 -18.85
N GLU A 114 32.25 5.98 -20.07
CA GLU A 114 30.85 6.07 -20.45
C GLU A 114 30.16 4.70 -20.38
N ASP A 115 30.78 3.65 -20.94
CA ASP A 115 30.23 2.29 -20.93
C ASP A 115 30.13 1.73 -19.50
N ASP A 116 31.21 1.88 -18.72
CA ASP A 116 31.27 1.42 -17.32
C ASP A 116 30.28 2.18 -16.42
N PHE A 117 30.10 3.47 -16.69
CA PHE A 117 29.10 4.29 -15.99
C PHE A 117 27.68 3.89 -16.36
N GLU A 118 27.41 3.65 -17.64
CA GLU A 118 26.12 3.20 -18.13
C GLU A 118 25.77 1.85 -17.49
N ASP A 119 26.70 0.90 -17.45
CA ASP A 119 26.50 -0.41 -16.83
C ASP A 119 26.31 -0.33 -15.32
N TYR A 120 27.01 0.58 -14.63
CA TYR A 120 26.75 0.89 -13.23
C TYR A 120 25.31 1.37 -13.00
N LEU A 121 24.84 2.32 -13.82
CA LEU A 121 23.48 2.84 -13.72
C LEU A 121 22.43 1.76 -14.01
N LYS A 122 22.62 0.97 -15.08
CA LYS A 122 21.74 -0.15 -15.41
C LYS A 122 21.62 -1.10 -14.22
N ARG A 123 22.74 -1.51 -13.62
CA ARG A 123 22.75 -2.41 -12.48
C ARG A 123 21.98 -1.83 -11.29
N LYS A 124 22.25 -0.56 -10.94
CA LYS A 124 21.56 0.10 -9.82
C LYS A 124 20.05 0.25 -10.05
N MET A 125 19.62 0.55 -11.28
CA MET A 125 18.21 0.61 -11.62
C MET A 125 17.55 -0.77 -11.58
N VAL A 126 18.22 -1.82 -12.07
CA VAL A 126 17.70 -3.19 -12.02
C VAL A 126 17.55 -3.67 -10.57
N GLU A 127 18.57 -3.46 -9.73
CA GLU A 127 18.52 -3.77 -8.29
C GLU A 127 17.33 -3.07 -7.62
N ALA A 128 17.21 -1.76 -7.83
CA ALA A 128 16.13 -0.98 -7.25
C ALA A 128 14.75 -1.41 -7.76
N THR A 129 14.62 -1.68 -9.06
CA THR A 129 13.36 -2.10 -9.68
C THR A 129 12.92 -3.45 -9.12
N ALA A 130 13.80 -4.46 -9.11
CA ALA A 130 13.48 -5.78 -8.58
C ALA A 130 13.00 -5.71 -7.12
N ARG A 131 13.73 -4.96 -6.28
CA ARG A 131 13.34 -4.77 -4.88
C ARG A 131 12.01 -4.06 -4.72
N ASN A 132 11.77 -3.02 -5.52
CA ASN A 132 10.53 -2.24 -5.46
C ASN A 132 9.33 -3.04 -5.97
N THR A 133 9.49 -3.85 -7.01
CA THR A 133 8.44 -4.74 -7.51
C THR A 133 8.00 -5.73 -6.42
N ASP A 134 8.94 -6.38 -5.72
CA ASP A 134 8.61 -7.30 -4.62
C ASP A 134 7.81 -6.61 -3.51
N VAL A 135 8.22 -5.40 -3.14
CA VAL A 135 7.52 -4.57 -2.15
C VAL A 135 6.13 -4.20 -2.66
N ASN A 136 6.02 -3.75 -3.91
CA ASN A 136 4.75 -3.34 -4.52
C ASN A 136 3.76 -4.51 -4.60
N LEU A 137 4.19 -5.72 -4.96
CA LEU A 137 3.37 -6.92 -4.98
C LEU A 137 2.82 -7.26 -3.58
N LEU A 138 3.70 -7.25 -2.57
CA LEU A 138 3.30 -7.53 -1.19
C LEU A 138 2.30 -6.50 -0.67
N ARG A 139 2.58 -5.21 -0.87
CA ARG A 139 1.67 -4.11 -0.47
C ARG A 139 0.34 -4.20 -1.20
N SER A 140 0.36 -4.48 -2.51
CA SER A 140 -0.85 -4.62 -3.33
C SER A 140 -1.74 -5.76 -2.82
N ALA A 141 -1.18 -6.94 -2.55
CA ALA A 141 -1.93 -8.07 -2.02
C ALA A 141 -2.58 -7.75 -0.66
N ARG A 142 -1.84 -7.10 0.24
CA ARG A 142 -2.36 -6.69 1.56
C ARG A 142 -3.47 -5.65 1.46
N ASN A 143 -3.30 -4.66 0.60
CA ASN A 143 -4.32 -3.64 0.32
C ASN A 143 -5.58 -4.27 -0.28
N HIS A 144 -5.44 -5.25 -1.18
CA HIS A 144 -6.59 -5.97 -1.73
C HIS A 144 -7.35 -6.73 -0.63
N THR A 145 -6.63 -7.47 0.23
CA THR A 145 -7.26 -8.14 1.39
C THR A 145 -7.95 -7.14 2.32
N ALA A 146 -7.32 -6.00 2.60
CA ALA A 146 -7.92 -4.95 3.42
C ALA A 146 -9.23 -4.45 2.83
N LEU A 147 -9.27 -4.20 1.52
CA LEU A 147 -10.46 -3.72 0.81
C LEU A 147 -11.61 -4.74 0.85
N VAL A 148 -11.33 -6.04 0.67
CA VAL A 148 -12.34 -7.09 0.80
C VAL A 148 -12.91 -7.13 2.21
N LEU A 149 -12.07 -7.06 3.24
CA LEU A 149 -12.51 -7.03 4.64
C LEU A 149 -13.34 -5.77 4.95
N MET A 150 -12.94 -4.60 4.42
CA MET A 150 -13.73 -3.38 4.55
C MET A 150 -15.09 -3.50 3.89
N ALA A 151 -15.17 -4.08 2.69
CA ALA A 151 -16.45 -4.29 2.00
C ALA A 151 -17.41 -5.17 2.82
N LEU A 152 -16.89 -6.25 3.41
CA LEU A 152 -17.68 -7.10 4.33
C LEU A 152 -18.12 -6.35 5.59
N ALA A 153 -17.23 -5.55 6.19
CA ALA A 153 -17.55 -4.73 7.35
C ALA A 153 -18.61 -3.66 7.03
N VAL A 154 -18.53 -3.02 5.86
CA VAL A 154 -19.56 -2.08 5.37
C VAL A 154 -20.91 -2.78 5.26
N ALA A 155 -20.98 -3.91 4.55
CA ALA A 155 -22.23 -4.63 4.35
C ALA A 155 -22.90 -5.01 5.68
N LEU A 156 -22.13 -5.56 6.63
CA LEU A 156 -22.66 -5.93 7.95
C LEU A 156 -23.03 -4.70 8.80
N SER A 157 -22.25 -3.62 8.73
CA SER A 157 -22.56 -2.38 9.46
C SER A 157 -23.85 -1.72 8.96
N LEU A 158 -24.14 -1.81 7.66
CA LEU A 158 -25.40 -1.33 7.08
C LEU A 158 -26.58 -2.17 7.56
N VAL A 159 -26.44 -3.50 7.60
CA VAL A 159 -27.48 -4.39 8.18
C VAL A 159 -27.76 -4.00 9.62
N CYS A 160 -26.73 -3.78 10.44
CA CYS A 160 -26.88 -3.35 11.84
C CYS A 160 -27.60 -2.01 11.94
N ALA A 161 -27.19 -1.02 11.13
CA ALA A 161 -27.78 0.32 11.14
C ALA A 161 -29.26 0.30 10.71
N VAL A 162 -29.61 -0.47 9.67
CA VAL A 162 -31.00 -0.62 9.22
C VAL A 162 -31.86 -1.28 10.30
N MET A 163 -31.37 -2.34 10.95
CA MET A 163 -32.08 -2.98 12.06
C MET A 163 -32.30 -2.01 13.24
N ALA A 164 -31.29 -1.21 13.59
CA ALA A 164 -31.39 -0.19 14.62
C ALA A 164 -32.43 0.89 14.28
N ILE A 165 -32.45 1.35 13.03
CA ILE A 165 -33.43 2.36 12.58
C ILE A 165 -34.85 1.79 12.62
N LEU A 166 -35.09 0.63 12.01
CA LEU A 166 -36.42 0.02 11.91
C LEU A 166 -37.03 -0.28 13.29
N THR A 167 -36.20 -0.61 14.28
CA THR A 167 -36.68 -0.85 15.64
C THR A 167 -36.91 0.45 16.41
N SER A 168 -36.13 1.50 16.17
CA SER A 168 -36.36 2.82 16.75
C SER A 168 -37.64 3.52 16.26
N THR A 169 -38.07 3.25 15.02
CA THR A 169 -39.31 3.83 14.46
C THR A 169 -40.58 3.09 14.86
N ASN A 170 -40.45 1.86 15.38
CA ASN A 170 -41.57 1.01 15.78
C ASN A 170 -41.82 1.01 17.31
N ALA A 171 -41.01 1.77 18.07
CA ALA A 171 -41.14 1.97 19.52
C ALA A 171 -41.81 3.31 19.82
#